data_AF-A0AAV7C818-F1
#
_entry.id   AF-A0AAV7C818-F1
#
_cell.length_a   1.000
_cell.length_b   1.000
_cell.length_c   1.000
_cell.angle_alpha   90.00
_cell.angle_beta   90.00
_cell.angle_gamma   90.00
#
_symmetry.space_group_name_H-M   'P 1'
#
loop_
_entity.id
_entity.type
_entity.pdbx_description
1 polymer ?
#
loop_
_entity_poly.entity_id
_entity_poly.type
_entity_poly.pdbx_seq_one_letter_code
_entity_poly.pdbx_strand_id
1 'polypeptide(L)'
;MFNYFMKKRKRVFWSFGPLMSTFYDLTGIDSWRDKSSVIDIICTSDNSAARNLLEITPLKELLQYKWSTFGYKYFLLCTFLYILYTIILTLCCLYRPLMKEITDGENRKIITRPFYDSYDTKEDYLRLSGEVIVILGGVLILIIEVAQLVRKGPRRFFGNTVRGGPFHIIMLLYACFIISIIMMRLLNTEGETTVMSLALISGWCNLIYFARGFQLLGPLCIMIQKMIVDDFLRFCVILFTVLIGFSSALYVHFQAMNDTLFTQFRNFPITLFTLFQLMMGLGNLPMPSEVQVPKIILLLYTVYMFFAFVLLLNLLIALMTDTHFRVSSERTTLWHAQVAATSVMLERIIPSRLWPRSGTPGEMIGLEPGKWYFRIEEKNDTLSPDRKKIQSHSAKAKMQFNSNKRISVSGYISGD
;
A
#
# COMPACT_ATOMS: atom_id res chain seq x y z
N MET A 1 -24.94 14.78 -12.03
CA MET A 1 -26.18 14.04 -11.69
C MET A 1 -26.22 13.61 -10.21
N PHE A 2 -25.22 12.92 -9.67
CA PHE A 2 -25.22 12.46 -8.27
C PHE A 2 -25.43 13.59 -7.22
N ASN A 3 -24.77 14.74 -7.37
CA ASN A 3 -25.00 15.92 -6.52
C ASN A 3 -26.46 16.41 -6.52
N TYR A 4 -27.17 16.27 -7.64
CA TYR A 4 -28.58 16.64 -7.73
C TYR A 4 -29.46 15.69 -6.92
N PHE A 5 -29.18 14.38 -6.96
CA PHE A 5 -29.85 13.40 -6.11
C PHE A 5 -29.61 13.66 -4.62
N MET A 6 -28.37 13.99 -4.23
CA MET A 6 -28.04 14.32 -2.84
C MET A 6 -28.74 15.60 -2.37
N LYS A 7 -28.85 16.62 -3.23
CA LYS A 7 -29.63 17.83 -2.93
C LYS A 7 -31.12 17.54 -2.73
N LYS A 8 -31.72 16.61 -3.49
CA LYS A 8 -33.12 16.19 -3.29
C LYS A 8 -33.36 15.45 -1.98
N ARG A 9 -32.32 14.78 -1.45
CA ARG A 9 -32.36 14.01 -0.20
C ARG A 9 -31.91 14.80 1.03
N LYS A 10 -31.72 16.11 0.87
CA LYS A 10 -31.31 17.04 1.93
C LYS A 10 -32.54 17.70 2.55
N ARG A 11 -32.61 17.73 3.88
CA ARG A 11 -33.59 18.52 4.65
C ARG A 11 -32.86 19.52 5.55
N VAL A 12 -33.20 20.79 5.46
CA VAL A 12 -32.59 21.83 6.31
C VAL A 12 -33.30 21.82 7.66
N PHE A 13 -32.55 21.70 8.75
CA PHE A 13 -33.10 21.75 10.11
C PHE A 13 -33.17 23.19 10.60
N TRP A 14 -32.06 23.93 10.50
CA TRP A 14 -32.03 25.37 10.75
C TRP A 14 -30.92 26.04 9.93
N SER A 15 -31.07 27.34 9.72
CA SER A 15 -30.05 28.20 9.12
C SER A 15 -29.93 29.47 9.96
N PHE A 16 -28.72 29.76 10.44
CA PHE A 16 -28.40 30.96 11.20
C PHE A 16 -27.21 31.67 10.54
N GLY A 17 -27.52 32.70 9.74
CA GLY A 17 -26.52 33.44 8.96
C GLY A 17 -25.68 32.52 8.07
N PRO A 18 -24.35 32.43 8.27
CA PRO A 18 -23.49 31.55 7.50
C PRO A 18 -23.56 30.09 7.95
N LEU A 19 -24.14 29.75 9.10
CA LEU A 19 -24.21 28.37 9.59
C LEU A 19 -25.54 27.72 9.17
N MET A 20 -25.49 26.51 8.63
CA MET A 20 -26.67 25.76 8.22
C MET A 20 -26.55 24.31 8.70
N SER A 21 -27.53 23.85 9.48
CA SER A 21 -27.61 22.45 9.92
C SER A 21 -28.58 21.68 9.04
N THR A 22 -28.12 20.58 8.46
CA THR A 22 -28.87 19.83 7.44
C THR A 22 -28.81 18.33 7.68
N PHE A 23 -29.94 17.66 7.46
CA PHE A 23 -30.09 16.22 7.54
C PHE A 23 -30.05 15.61 6.13
N TYR A 24 -29.21 14.60 5.95
CA TYR A 24 -29.13 13.80 4.73
C TYR A 24 -29.70 12.40 4.97
N ASP A 25 -30.56 11.92 4.08
CA ASP A 25 -31.08 10.55 4.11
C ASP A 25 -29.97 9.55 3.75
N LEU A 26 -29.69 8.61 4.66
CA LEU A 26 -28.64 7.59 4.52
C LEU A 26 -29.09 6.35 3.72
N THR A 27 -30.35 6.27 3.29
CA THR A 27 -30.90 5.09 2.61
C THR A 27 -30.15 4.79 1.31
N GLY A 28 -29.53 3.60 1.21
CA GLY A 28 -28.70 3.16 0.08
C GLY A 28 -27.27 3.71 0.06
N ILE A 29 -26.95 4.68 0.92
CA ILE A 29 -25.60 5.24 1.05
C ILE A 29 -24.79 4.44 2.06
N ASP A 30 -25.41 4.15 3.20
CA ASP A 30 -24.79 3.48 4.33
C ASP A 30 -24.54 1.97 4.05
N SER A 31 -23.35 1.48 4.40
CA SER A 31 -22.89 0.10 4.22
C SER A 31 -23.42 -0.88 5.28
N TRP A 32 -24.10 -0.40 6.32
CA TRP A 32 -24.56 -1.21 7.45
C TRP A 32 -25.54 -2.32 7.06
N ARG A 33 -26.57 -1.98 6.27
CA ARG A 33 -27.65 -2.92 5.89
C ARG A 33 -27.47 -3.45 4.47
N ASP A 34 -26.96 -2.61 3.57
CA ASP A 34 -26.91 -2.90 2.15
C ASP A 34 -25.55 -3.51 1.75
N LYS A 35 -25.60 -4.73 1.21
CA LYS A 35 -24.41 -5.42 0.69
C LYS A 35 -23.78 -4.70 -0.51
N SER A 36 -24.54 -3.84 -1.19
CA SER A 36 -24.11 -3.03 -2.35
C SER A 36 -24.44 -1.56 -2.13
N SER A 37 -23.95 -0.98 -1.02
CA SER A 37 -24.13 0.44 -0.75
C SER A 37 -23.35 1.31 -1.74
N VAL A 38 -23.75 2.57 -1.89
CA VAL A 38 -23.04 3.54 -2.74
C VAL A 38 -21.55 3.61 -2.39
N ILE A 39 -21.20 3.55 -1.10
CA ILE A 39 -19.79 3.56 -0.66
C ILE A 39 -19.04 2.31 -1.16
N ASP A 40 -19.61 1.11 -1.06
CA ASP A 40 -18.94 -0.11 -1.54
C ASP A 40 -18.84 -0.12 -3.07
N ILE A 41 -19.84 0.40 -3.79
CA ILE A 41 -19.79 0.55 -5.26
C ILE A 41 -18.69 1.53 -5.68
N ILE A 42 -18.57 2.68 -5.01
CA ILE A 42 -17.52 3.66 -5.30
C ILE A 42 -16.13 3.06 -5.03
N CYS A 43 -15.97 2.35 -3.90
CA CYS A 43 -14.71 1.71 -3.53
C CYS A 43 -14.34 0.50 -4.42
N THR A 44 -15.31 -0.12 -5.09
CA THR A 44 -15.09 -1.25 -6.02
C THR A 44 -14.97 -0.83 -7.48
N SER A 45 -15.31 0.42 -7.81
CA SER A 45 -15.21 0.93 -9.17
C SER A 45 -13.76 1.24 -9.56
N ASP A 46 -13.39 0.85 -10.78
CA ASP A 46 -12.10 1.18 -11.39
C ASP A 46 -12.04 2.63 -11.88
N ASN A 47 -13.20 3.29 -12.00
CA ASN A 47 -13.30 4.64 -12.52
C ASN A 47 -12.77 5.67 -11.50
N SER A 48 -11.75 6.43 -11.87
CA SER A 48 -11.20 7.51 -11.05
C SER A 48 -12.26 8.59 -10.74
N ALA A 49 -13.18 8.87 -11.67
CA ALA A 49 -14.27 9.82 -11.46
C ALA A 49 -15.25 9.40 -10.36
N ALA A 50 -15.39 8.08 -10.10
CA ALA A 50 -16.20 7.59 -8.99
C ALA A 50 -15.57 7.95 -7.64
N ARG A 51 -14.24 7.99 -7.53
CA ARG A 51 -13.53 8.34 -6.29
C ARG A 51 -13.73 9.79 -5.90
N ASN A 52 -13.85 10.68 -6.89
CA ASN A 52 -14.18 12.09 -6.66
C ASN A 52 -15.58 12.27 -6.04
N LEU A 53 -16.46 11.27 -6.12
CA LEU A 53 -17.76 11.31 -5.43
C LEU A 53 -17.61 11.19 -3.90
N LEU A 54 -16.51 10.64 -3.39
CA LEU A 54 -16.26 10.55 -1.94
C LEU A 54 -16.00 11.92 -1.31
N GLU A 55 -15.58 12.91 -2.10
CA GLU A 55 -15.36 14.27 -1.61
C GLU A 55 -16.64 15.08 -1.46
N ILE A 56 -17.77 14.54 -1.92
CA ILE A 56 -19.08 15.17 -1.76
C ILE A 56 -19.43 15.17 -0.27
N THR A 57 -19.86 16.34 0.23
CA THR A 57 -20.05 16.65 1.66
C THR A 57 -20.71 15.53 2.49
N PRO A 58 -21.90 15.00 2.12
CA PRO A 58 -22.53 13.91 2.88
C PRO A 58 -21.68 12.63 3.00
N LEU A 59 -20.96 12.25 1.95
CA LEU A 59 -20.12 11.05 1.96
C LEU A 59 -18.84 11.28 2.77
N LYS A 60 -18.20 12.44 2.56
CA LYS A 60 -16.97 12.82 3.25
C LYS A 60 -17.17 12.86 4.76
N GLU A 61 -18.18 13.58 5.23
CA GLU A 61 -18.45 13.75 6.66
C GLU A 61 -18.89 12.44 7.32
N LEU A 62 -19.72 11.63 6.62
CA LEU A 62 -20.13 10.32 7.11
C LEU A 62 -18.93 9.38 7.28
N LEU A 63 -18.04 9.34 6.30
CA LEU A 63 -16.83 8.50 6.34
C LEU A 63 -15.85 8.98 7.41
N GLN A 64 -15.65 10.29 7.53
CA GLN A 64 -14.82 10.88 8.57
C GLN A 64 -15.38 10.58 9.97
N TYR A 65 -16.70 10.64 10.14
CA TYR A 65 -17.37 10.27 11.38
C TYR A 65 -17.17 8.77 11.71
N LYS A 66 -17.41 7.87 10.75
CA LYS A 66 -17.21 6.42 10.93
C LYS A 66 -15.75 6.09 11.28
N TRP A 67 -14.81 6.71 10.58
CA TRP A 67 -13.39 6.50 10.78
C TRP A 67 -12.93 7.02 12.15
N SER A 68 -13.24 8.26 12.51
CA SER A 68 -12.81 8.85 13.78
C SER A 68 -13.43 8.17 15.01
N THR A 69 -14.70 7.77 14.92
CA THR A 69 -15.44 7.21 16.06
C THR A 69 -15.04 5.76 16.34
N PHE A 70 -15.05 4.92 15.30
CA PHE A 70 -14.86 3.48 15.41
C PHE A 70 -13.64 2.99 14.62
N GLY A 71 -13.57 3.34 13.33
CA GLY A 71 -12.63 2.73 12.39
C GLY A 71 -11.17 2.86 12.79
N TYR A 72 -10.73 4.05 13.18
CA TYR A 72 -9.34 4.32 13.53
C TYR A 72 -8.89 3.54 14.76
N LYS A 73 -9.75 3.44 15.79
CA LYS A 73 -9.43 2.71 17.03
C LYS A 73 -9.29 1.21 16.79
N TYR A 74 -10.24 0.62 16.06
CA TYR A 74 -10.18 -0.80 15.71
C TYR A 74 -9.02 -1.08 14.74
N PHE A 75 -8.78 -0.19 13.77
CA PHE A 75 -7.65 -0.32 12.86
C PHE A 75 -6.31 -0.30 13.59
N LEU A 76 -6.16 0.61 14.57
CA LEU A 76 -4.97 0.69 15.40
C LEU A 76 -4.79 -0.58 16.25
N LEU A 77 -5.88 -1.08 16.86
CA LEU A 77 -5.86 -2.34 17.60
C LEU A 77 -5.46 -3.52 16.71
N CYS A 78 -6.05 -3.66 15.52
CA CYS A 78 -5.69 -4.71 14.57
C CYS A 78 -4.22 -4.60 14.13
N THR A 79 -3.74 -3.38 13.90
CA THR A 79 -2.33 -3.13 13.55
C THR A 79 -1.39 -3.58 14.67
N PHE A 80 -1.71 -3.21 15.91
CA PHE A 80 -0.95 -3.63 17.09
C PHE A 80 -0.94 -5.16 17.26
N LEU A 81 -2.09 -5.81 17.15
CA LEU A 81 -2.20 -7.27 17.23
C LEU A 81 -1.42 -7.97 16.12
N TYR A 82 -1.41 -7.43 14.90
CA TYR A 82 -0.65 -8.00 13.80
C TYR A 82 0.87 -7.79 13.96
N ILE A 83 1.31 -6.65 14.50
CA ILE A 83 2.71 -6.43 14.87
C ILE A 83 3.14 -7.45 15.94
N LEU A 84 2.32 -7.63 16.99
CA LEU A 84 2.59 -8.62 18.03
C LEU A 84 2.68 -10.05 17.44
N TYR A 85 1.74 -10.41 16.55
CA TYR A 85 1.76 -11.68 15.82
C TYR A 85 3.06 -11.87 15.01
N THR A 86 3.50 -10.82 14.32
CA THR A 86 4.74 -10.86 13.51
C THR A 86 5.99 -10.96 14.40
N ILE A 87 5.98 -10.32 15.57
CA ILE A 87 7.05 -10.47 16.57
C ILE A 87 7.09 -11.91 17.10
N ILE A 88 5.95 -12.51 17.44
CA ILE A 88 5.89 -13.91 17.86
C ILE A 88 6.45 -14.83 16.76
N LEU A 89 6.06 -14.61 15.50
CA LEU A 89 6.65 -15.32 14.35
C LEU A 89 8.18 -15.18 14.32
N THR A 90 8.72 -13.97 14.47
CA THR A 90 10.18 -13.77 14.50
C THR A 90 10.85 -14.50 15.65
N LEU A 91 10.27 -14.46 16.86
CA LEU A 91 10.83 -15.14 18.02
C LEU A 91 10.81 -16.66 17.82
N CYS A 92 9.74 -17.22 17.26
CA CYS A 92 9.68 -18.64 16.90
C CYS A 92 10.77 -19.04 15.89
N CYS A 93 11.05 -18.17 14.91
CA CYS A 93 12.10 -18.43 13.92
C CYS A 93 13.52 -18.26 14.49
N LEU A 94 13.72 -17.31 15.41
CA LEU A 94 15.02 -17.05 16.04
C LEU A 94 15.42 -18.13 17.04
N TYR A 95 14.49 -18.58 17.90
CA TYR A 95 14.71 -19.62 18.91
C TYR A 95 14.51 -21.04 18.36
N ARG A 96 14.79 -21.23 17.06
CA ARG A 96 14.63 -22.52 16.40
C ARG A 96 15.61 -23.55 16.98
N PRO A 97 15.17 -24.80 17.22
CA PRO A 97 16.04 -25.85 17.74
C PRO A 97 16.95 -26.35 16.61
N LEU A 98 18.14 -25.80 16.54
CA LEU A 98 19.17 -26.19 15.58
C LEU A 98 20.03 -27.30 16.19
N MET A 99 20.21 -28.39 15.46
CA MET A 99 21.21 -29.41 15.75
C MET A 99 22.40 -29.20 14.81
N LYS A 100 23.60 -29.40 15.34
CA LYS A 100 24.79 -29.53 14.50
C LYS A 100 24.98 -31.01 14.25
N GLU A 101 24.79 -31.45 13.01
CA GLU A 101 25.22 -32.78 12.62
C GLU A 101 26.72 -32.71 12.29
N ILE A 102 27.53 -33.50 12.99
CA ILE A 102 28.94 -33.66 12.69
C ILE A 102 29.04 -34.78 11.69
N THR A 103 29.07 -34.44 10.39
CA THR A 103 29.47 -35.40 9.36
C THR A 103 30.99 -35.54 9.41
N ASP A 104 31.49 -36.77 9.50
CA ASP A 104 32.91 -37.09 9.61
C ASP A 104 33.66 -36.51 8.40
N GLY A 105 34.53 -35.51 8.64
CA GLY A 105 35.26 -34.79 7.60
C GLY A 105 34.57 -33.53 7.04
N GLU A 106 34.84 -32.39 7.67
CA GLU A 106 34.73 -31.01 7.17
C GLU A 106 33.36 -30.35 6.92
N ASN A 107 32.25 -31.05 6.73
CA ASN A 107 30.95 -30.39 6.49
C ASN A 107 30.05 -30.39 7.73
N ARG A 108 30.12 -29.31 8.53
CA ARG A 108 29.15 -29.05 9.60
C ARG A 108 27.81 -28.61 9.00
N LYS A 109 26.87 -29.53 8.80
CA LYS A 109 25.49 -29.15 8.46
C LYS A 109 24.71 -28.83 9.73
N ILE A 110 24.13 -27.64 9.78
CA ILE A 110 23.18 -27.26 10.83
C ILE A 110 21.81 -27.71 10.36
N ILE A 111 21.37 -28.86 10.87
CA ILE A 111 20.06 -29.44 10.56
C ILE A 111 19.10 -29.09 11.68
N THR A 112 17.83 -28.91 11.34
CA THR A 112 16.81 -28.63 12.36
C THR A 112 16.51 -29.91 13.12
N ARG A 113 16.40 -29.82 14.45
CA ARG A 113 16.04 -30.98 15.26
C ARG A 113 14.69 -31.55 14.80
N PRO A 114 14.56 -32.88 14.68
CA PRO A 114 13.29 -33.49 14.36
C PRO A 114 12.25 -33.16 15.44
N PHE A 115 10.96 -33.18 15.06
CA PHE A 115 9.85 -32.76 15.91
C PHE A 115 9.83 -33.44 17.30
N TYR A 116 10.19 -34.72 17.37
CA TYR A 116 10.16 -35.52 18.60
C TYR A 116 11.22 -35.11 19.64
N ASP A 117 12.41 -34.71 19.20
CA ASP A 117 13.54 -34.35 20.09
C ASP A 117 13.61 -32.84 20.43
N SER A 118 12.58 -32.08 20.02
CA SER A 118 12.60 -30.62 20.05
C SER A 118 11.89 -30.00 21.26
N TYR A 119 11.18 -30.77 22.09
CA TYR A 119 10.29 -30.23 23.14
C TYR A 119 10.50 -30.86 24.52
N ASP A 120 11.71 -30.73 25.06
CA ASP A 120 12.03 -31.27 26.40
C ASP A 120 12.18 -30.15 27.45
N THR A 121 12.71 -28.98 27.05
CA THR A 121 12.95 -27.89 27.99
C THR A 121 11.74 -26.97 28.17
N LYS A 122 11.67 -26.25 29.30
CA LYS A 122 10.62 -25.25 29.56
C LYS A 122 10.59 -24.14 28.49
N GLU A 123 11.75 -23.80 27.93
CA GLU A 123 11.87 -22.82 26.84
C GLU A 123 11.24 -23.34 25.54
N ASP A 124 11.37 -24.64 25.26
CA ASP A 124 10.74 -25.27 24.09
C ASP A 124 9.21 -25.29 24.20
N TYR A 125 8.65 -25.47 25.39
CA TYR A 125 7.19 -25.37 25.60
C TYR A 125 6.66 -23.94 25.36
N LEU A 126 7.42 -22.91 25.76
CA LEU A 126 7.08 -21.53 25.44
C LEU A 126 7.10 -21.31 23.92
N ARG A 127 8.11 -21.84 23.22
CA ARG A 127 8.18 -21.79 21.75
C ARG A 127 6.99 -22.50 21.10
N LEU A 128 6.62 -23.69 21.59
CA LEU A 128 5.46 -24.45 21.10
C LEU A 128 4.18 -23.62 21.17
N SER A 129 3.96 -22.88 22.27
CA SER A 129 2.81 -22.00 22.39
C SER A 129 2.79 -20.90 21.32
N GLY A 130 3.94 -20.32 21.01
CA GLY A 130 4.10 -19.34 19.92
C GLY A 130 3.84 -19.96 18.54
N GLU A 131 4.36 -21.16 18.28
CA GLU A 131 4.13 -21.89 17.02
C GLU A 131 2.64 -22.17 16.81
N VAL A 132 1.92 -22.61 17.85
CA VAL A 132 0.47 -22.84 17.78
C VAL A 132 -0.28 -21.54 17.45
N ILE A 133 0.09 -20.41 18.06
CA ILE A 133 -0.50 -19.10 17.76
C ILE A 133 -0.23 -18.69 16.31
N VAL A 134 0.99 -18.89 15.83
CA VAL A 134 1.40 -18.56 14.44
C VAL A 134 0.60 -19.39 13.43
N ILE A 135 0.47 -20.69 13.68
CA ILE A 135 -0.28 -21.63 12.84
C ILE A 135 -1.76 -21.25 12.81
N LEU A 136 -2.37 -21.04 13.98
CA LEU A 136 -3.77 -20.67 14.09
C LEU A 136 -4.03 -19.33 13.37
N GLY A 137 -3.16 -18.34 13.56
CA GLY A 137 -3.23 -17.07 12.83
C GLY A 137 -3.09 -17.23 11.31
N GLY A 138 -2.14 -18.06 10.85
CA GLY A 138 -1.92 -18.32 9.43
C GLY A 138 -3.13 -18.99 8.76
N VAL A 139 -3.75 -19.96 9.43
CA VAL A 139 -4.97 -20.63 8.96
C VAL A 139 -6.16 -19.66 8.95
N LEU A 140 -6.31 -18.82 9.98
CA LEU A 140 -7.37 -17.80 10.01
C LEU A 140 -7.22 -16.79 8.87
N ILE A 141 -5.99 -16.30 8.62
CA ILE A 141 -5.70 -15.41 7.50
C ILE A 141 -6.05 -16.10 6.18
N LEU A 142 -5.68 -17.37 6.00
CA LEU A 142 -6.02 -18.13 4.80
C LEU A 142 -7.53 -18.21 4.57
N ILE A 143 -8.29 -18.60 5.60
CA ILE A 143 -9.75 -18.76 5.51
C ILE A 143 -10.40 -17.42 5.14
N ILE A 144 -9.99 -16.32 5.78
CA ILE A 144 -10.52 -14.98 5.51
C ILE A 144 -10.21 -14.57 4.07
N GLU A 145 -8.96 -14.71 3.62
CA GLU A 145 -8.54 -14.29 2.28
C GLU A 145 -9.19 -15.15 1.18
N VAL A 146 -9.25 -16.47 1.35
CA VAL A 146 -9.90 -17.40 0.40
C VAL A 146 -11.42 -17.12 0.34
N ALA A 147 -12.08 -16.90 1.47
CA ALA A 147 -13.50 -16.54 1.49
C ALA A 147 -13.77 -15.22 0.76
N GLN A 148 -12.88 -14.23 0.90
CA GLN A 148 -12.97 -12.97 0.17
C GLN A 148 -12.72 -13.13 -1.34
N LEU A 149 -11.75 -13.97 -1.71
CA LEU A 149 -11.42 -14.29 -3.10
C LEU A 149 -12.60 -14.94 -3.81
N VAL A 150 -13.22 -15.95 -3.19
CA VAL A 150 -14.40 -16.65 -3.74
C VAL A 150 -15.59 -15.70 -3.88
N ARG A 151 -15.82 -14.83 -2.89
CA ARG A 151 -16.99 -13.92 -2.90
C ARG A 151 -16.90 -12.80 -3.94
N LYS A 152 -15.69 -12.26 -4.19
CA LYS A 152 -15.48 -11.12 -5.10
C LYS A 152 -15.07 -11.54 -6.51
N GLY A 153 -14.55 -12.76 -6.67
CA GLY A 153 -13.96 -13.28 -7.89
C GLY A 153 -12.51 -12.81 -8.10
N PRO A 154 -11.66 -13.61 -8.75
CA PRO A 154 -10.21 -13.38 -8.82
C PRO A 154 -9.82 -12.09 -9.56
N ARG A 155 -10.49 -11.76 -10.68
CA ARG A 155 -10.17 -10.54 -11.46
C ARG A 155 -10.36 -9.24 -10.67
N ARG A 156 -11.47 -9.10 -9.95
CA ARG A 156 -11.79 -7.88 -9.17
C ARG A 156 -11.02 -7.82 -7.85
N PHE A 157 -10.63 -8.97 -7.33
CA PHE A 157 -9.87 -9.07 -6.08
C PHE A 157 -8.43 -8.58 -6.24
N PHE A 158 -7.76 -9.00 -7.33
CA PHE A 158 -6.38 -8.62 -7.59
C PHE A 158 -6.23 -7.29 -8.35
N GLY A 159 -7.21 -6.90 -9.18
CA GLY A 159 -7.15 -5.69 -9.99
C GLY A 159 -7.30 -4.37 -9.22
N ASN A 160 -7.98 -4.38 -8.07
CA ASN A 160 -8.33 -3.13 -7.37
C ASN A 160 -7.24 -2.71 -6.36
N THR A 161 -6.27 -1.93 -6.83
CA THR A 161 -5.20 -1.28 -6.03
C THR A 161 -5.73 -0.51 -4.81
N VAL A 162 -6.96 0.02 -4.86
CA VAL A 162 -7.57 0.81 -3.78
C VAL A 162 -7.99 -0.04 -2.58
N ARG A 163 -8.34 -1.32 -2.76
CA ARG A 163 -8.79 -2.16 -1.64
C ARG A 163 -7.64 -2.92 -0.98
N GLY A 164 -6.59 -3.22 -1.74
CA GLY A 164 -5.38 -3.87 -1.23
C GLY A 164 -4.56 -4.56 -2.31
N GLY A 165 -5.15 -4.85 -3.49
CA GLY A 165 -4.46 -5.37 -4.68
C GLY A 165 -3.39 -6.43 -4.38
N PRO A 166 -2.09 -6.10 -4.55
CA PRO A 166 -0.98 -7.03 -4.34
C PRO A 166 -0.79 -7.44 -2.89
N PHE A 167 -1.22 -6.66 -1.89
CA PHE A 167 -1.07 -7.05 -0.49
C PHE A 167 -1.90 -8.29 -0.14
N HIS A 168 -3.05 -8.48 -0.79
CA HIS A 168 -3.81 -9.73 -0.64
C HIS A 168 -3.06 -10.94 -1.21
N ILE A 169 -2.26 -10.76 -2.28
CA ILE A 169 -1.39 -11.81 -2.81
C ILE A 169 -0.29 -12.13 -1.80
N ILE A 170 0.35 -11.12 -1.22
CA ILE A 170 1.41 -11.31 -0.21
C ILE A 170 0.85 -11.98 1.06
N MET A 171 -0.36 -11.63 1.49
CA MET A 171 -1.03 -12.30 2.61
C MET A 171 -1.40 -13.76 2.29
N LEU A 172 -1.85 -14.04 1.07
CA LEU A 172 -2.13 -15.41 0.63
C LEU A 172 -0.84 -16.25 0.56
N LEU A 173 0.22 -15.71 -0.04
CA LEU A 173 1.54 -16.34 -0.11
C LEU A 173 2.10 -16.60 1.29
N TYR A 174 1.99 -15.63 2.19
CA TYR A 174 2.37 -15.79 3.59
C TYR A 174 1.66 -16.99 4.24
N ALA A 175 0.34 -17.08 4.10
CA ALA A 175 -0.43 -18.19 4.67
C ALA A 175 -0.04 -19.55 4.05
N CYS A 176 0.23 -19.59 2.74
CA CYS A 176 0.75 -20.78 2.07
C CYS A 176 2.14 -21.18 2.59
N PHE A 177 3.03 -20.22 2.85
CA PHE A 177 4.34 -20.51 3.43
C PHE A 177 4.23 -21.09 4.84
N ILE A 178 3.34 -20.56 5.69
CA ILE A 178 3.10 -21.13 7.03
C ILE A 178 2.65 -22.59 6.95
N ILE A 179 1.72 -22.92 6.05
CA ILE A 179 1.28 -24.32 5.87
C ILE A 179 2.43 -25.19 5.34
N SER A 180 3.21 -24.67 4.40
CA SER A 180 4.36 -25.39 3.84
C SER A 180 5.42 -25.68 4.92
N ILE A 181 5.68 -24.74 5.84
CA ILE A 181 6.57 -24.97 6.99
C ILE A 181 6.06 -26.12 7.87
N ILE A 182 4.76 -26.16 8.18
CA ILE A 182 4.18 -27.25 8.97
C ILE A 182 4.37 -28.59 8.24
N MET A 183 4.05 -28.64 6.94
CA MET A 183 4.19 -29.87 6.15
C MET A 183 5.65 -30.33 6.10
N MET A 184 6.59 -29.42 5.88
CA MET A 184 8.03 -29.72 5.88
C MET A 184 8.53 -30.18 7.25
N ARG A 185 7.98 -29.65 8.34
CA ARG A 185 8.31 -30.06 9.71
C ARG A 185 7.75 -31.43 10.07
N LEU A 186 6.57 -31.79 9.55
CA LEU A 186 6.01 -33.14 9.69
C LEU A 186 6.80 -34.18 8.86
N LEU A 187 7.29 -33.77 7.70
CA LEU A 187 8.06 -34.62 6.78
C LEU A 187 9.57 -34.65 7.08
N ASN A 188 10.04 -33.91 8.10
CA ASN A 188 11.46 -33.74 8.46
C ASN A 188 12.38 -33.41 7.25
N THR A 189 11.93 -32.51 6.36
CA THR A 189 12.70 -32.11 5.16
C THR A 189 13.61 -30.91 5.43
N GLU A 190 14.83 -30.90 4.86
CA GLU A 190 15.84 -29.84 5.04
C GLU A 190 15.42 -28.45 4.50
N GLY A 191 14.38 -28.37 3.66
CA GLY A 191 13.92 -27.14 3.00
C GLY A 191 13.20 -26.12 3.91
N GLU A 192 12.87 -26.48 5.16
CA GLU A 192 12.09 -25.63 6.07
C GLU A 192 12.75 -24.26 6.31
N THR A 193 14.09 -24.18 6.35
CA THR A 193 14.85 -22.92 6.52
C THR A 193 14.52 -21.89 5.43
N THR A 194 14.43 -22.34 4.18
CA THR A 194 14.20 -21.48 3.02
C THR A 194 12.76 -20.96 2.98
N VAL A 195 11.79 -21.80 3.31
CA VAL A 195 10.38 -21.39 3.35
C VAL A 195 10.12 -20.47 4.54
N MET A 196 10.78 -20.71 5.68
CA MET A 196 10.68 -19.87 6.86
C MET A 196 11.23 -18.46 6.62
N SER A 197 12.36 -18.32 5.91
CA SER A 197 12.90 -16.98 5.58
C SER A 197 11.97 -16.21 4.64
N LEU A 198 11.36 -16.89 3.66
CA LEU A 198 10.34 -16.29 2.78
C LEU A 198 9.08 -15.89 3.55
N ALA A 199 8.61 -16.72 4.49
CA ALA A 199 7.47 -16.40 5.34
C ALA A 199 7.73 -15.17 6.21
N LEU A 200 8.93 -15.03 6.77
CA LEU A 200 9.33 -13.86 7.56
C LEU A 200 9.30 -12.57 6.74
N ILE A 201 9.95 -12.57 5.58
CA ILE A 201 9.97 -11.40 4.70
C ILE A 201 8.53 -11.03 4.31
N SER A 202 7.73 -12.02 3.89
CA SER A 202 6.33 -11.81 3.54
C SER A 202 5.50 -11.26 4.71
N GLY A 203 5.70 -11.77 5.92
CA GLY A 203 5.01 -11.33 7.13
C GLY A 203 5.31 -9.89 7.51
N TRP A 204 6.58 -9.47 7.45
CA TRP A 204 6.99 -8.09 7.69
C TRP A 204 6.55 -7.14 6.56
N CYS A 205 6.64 -7.56 5.29
CA CYS A 205 6.15 -6.75 4.16
C CYS A 205 4.65 -6.48 4.25
N ASN A 206 3.87 -7.40 4.82
CA ASN A 206 2.44 -7.19 5.07
C ASN A 206 2.15 -6.06 6.08
N LEU A 207 3.12 -5.60 6.88
CA LEU A 207 2.93 -4.41 7.73
C LEU A 207 2.68 -3.13 6.92
N ILE A 208 3.18 -3.08 5.68
CA ILE A 208 2.94 -1.96 4.76
C ILE A 208 1.44 -1.85 4.44
N TYR A 209 0.69 -2.95 4.46
CA TYR A 209 -0.77 -2.91 4.31
C TYR A 209 -1.42 -2.09 5.44
N PHE A 210 -0.98 -2.27 6.69
CA PHE A 210 -1.48 -1.52 7.84
C PHE A 210 -0.98 -0.07 7.87
N ALA A 211 0.14 0.24 7.21
CA ALA A 211 0.60 1.62 7.06
C ALA A 211 -0.41 2.50 6.28
N ARG A 212 -1.33 1.89 5.48
CA ARG A 212 -2.35 2.59 4.69
C ARG A 212 -3.39 3.36 5.49
N GLY A 213 -3.67 2.94 6.72
CA GLY A 213 -4.66 3.63 7.57
C GLY A 213 -4.15 4.93 8.19
N PHE A 214 -2.84 5.18 8.15
CA PHE A 214 -2.27 6.43 8.64
C PHE A 214 -2.25 7.50 7.55
N GLN A 215 -2.59 8.74 7.92
CA GLN A 215 -2.66 9.87 6.98
C GLN A 215 -1.31 10.21 6.35
N LEU A 216 -0.21 10.08 7.10
CA LEU A 216 1.14 10.36 6.62
C LEU A 216 1.69 9.25 5.72
N LEU A 217 1.50 7.98 6.12
CA LEU A 217 2.10 6.82 5.44
C LEU A 217 1.25 6.30 4.28
N GLY A 218 -0.08 6.45 4.33
CA GLY A 218 -0.98 5.88 3.33
C GLY A 218 -0.74 6.37 1.91
N PRO A 219 -0.62 7.69 1.66
CA PRO A 219 -0.26 8.23 0.35
C PRO A 219 1.08 7.69 -0.18
N LEU A 220 2.07 7.50 0.69
CA LEU A 220 3.38 6.94 0.34
C LEU A 220 3.28 5.45 -0.04
N CYS A 221 2.48 4.67 0.69
CA CYS A 221 2.25 3.26 0.39
C CYS A 221 1.55 3.08 -0.97
N ILE A 222 0.59 3.95 -1.31
CA ILE A 222 -0.08 3.96 -2.63
C ILE A 222 0.94 4.21 -3.75
N MET A 223 1.84 5.16 -3.52
CA MET A 223 2.87 5.51 -4.50
C MET A 223 3.82 4.34 -4.75
N ILE A 224 4.33 3.72 -3.67
CA ILE A 224 5.21 2.54 -3.75
C ILE A 224 4.51 1.39 -4.48
N GLN A 225 3.25 1.10 -4.14
CA GLN A 225 2.49 0.01 -4.76
C GLN A 225 2.30 0.21 -6.27
N LYS A 226 1.92 1.42 -6.70
CA LYS A 226 1.78 1.74 -8.13
C LYS A 226 3.12 1.67 -8.86
N MET A 227 4.18 2.20 -8.24
CA MET A 227 5.54 2.19 -8.79
C MET A 227 6.05 0.76 -9.01
N ILE A 228 5.80 -0.16 -8.08
CA ILE A 228 6.24 -1.56 -8.19
C ILE A 228 5.41 -2.33 -9.23
N VAL A 229 4.08 -2.15 -9.27
CA VAL A 229 3.23 -2.98 -10.14
C VAL A 229 3.21 -2.48 -11.58
N ASP A 230 3.03 -1.18 -11.80
CA ASP A 230 2.78 -0.63 -13.13
C ASP A 230 4.07 -0.29 -13.87
N ASP A 231 5.07 0.21 -13.14
CA ASP A 231 6.27 0.78 -13.74
C ASP A 231 7.47 -0.20 -13.66
N PHE A 232 7.82 -0.74 -12.49
CA PHE A 232 9.00 -1.59 -12.29
C PHE A 232 9.03 -2.82 -13.21
N LEU A 233 7.91 -3.54 -13.38
CA LEU A 233 7.88 -4.75 -14.22
C LEU A 233 8.26 -4.51 -15.68
N ARG A 234 7.81 -3.40 -16.28
CA ARG A 234 8.12 -3.08 -17.68
C ARG A 234 9.61 -2.80 -17.86
N PHE A 235 10.21 -2.10 -16.92
CA PHE A 235 11.63 -1.80 -16.95
C PHE A 235 12.50 -3.00 -16.58
N CYS A 236 12.04 -3.87 -15.69
CA CYS A 236 12.71 -5.13 -15.38
C CYS A 236 12.94 -5.97 -16.63
N VAL A 237 11.99 -6.01 -17.58
CA VAL A 237 12.17 -6.77 -18.83
C VAL A 237 13.37 -6.27 -19.63
N ILE A 238 13.53 -4.95 -19.76
CA ILE A 238 14.67 -4.33 -20.47
C ILE A 238 15.97 -4.61 -19.70
N LEU A 239 15.95 -4.42 -18.39
CA LEU A 239 17.10 -4.66 -17.51
C LEU A 239 17.54 -6.12 -17.53
N PHE A 240 16.62 -7.09 -17.46
CA PHE A 240 16.94 -8.52 -17.56
C PHE A 240 17.46 -8.91 -18.93
N THR A 241 16.94 -8.31 -20.02
CA THR A 241 17.44 -8.58 -21.37
C THR A 241 18.90 -8.17 -21.51
N VAL A 242 19.23 -6.97 -21.04
CA VAL A 242 20.62 -6.46 -21.04
C VAL A 242 21.50 -7.28 -20.11
N LEU A 243 21.03 -7.57 -18.89
CA LEU A 243 21.76 -8.37 -17.91
C LEU A 243 22.09 -9.77 -18.46
N ILE A 244 21.13 -10.48 -19.07
CA ILE A 244 21.35 -11.81 -19.66
C ILE A 244 22.35 -11.72 -20.83
N GLY A 245 22.23 -10.71 -21.70
CA GLY A 245 23.15 -10.50 -22.82
C GLY A 245 24.59 -10.34 -22.36
N PHE A 246 24.87 -9.38 -21.47
CA PHE A 246 26.22 -9.17 -20.94
C PHE A 246 26.70 -10.33 -20.04
N SER A 247 25.81 -10.97 -19.27
CA SER A 247 26.16 -12.17 -18.49
C SER A 247 26.63 -13.30 -19.38
N SER A 248 25.96 -13.54 -20.50
CA SER A 248 26.36 -14.59 -21.43
C SER A 248 27.71 -14.30 -22.09
N ALA A 249 27.95 -13.05 -22.50
CA ALA A 249 29.19 -12.64 -23.14
C ALA A 249 30.40 -12.75 -22.19
N LEU A 250 30.25 -12.27 -20.95
CA LEU A 250 31.30 -12.39 -19.94
C LEU A 250 31.49 -13.84 -19.50
N TYR A 251 30.42 -14.62 -19.34
CA TYR A 251 30.51 -16.04 -18.98
C TYR A 251 31.31 -16.85 -20.02
N VAL A 252 31.04 -16.68 -21.31
CA VAL A 252 31.79 -17.36 -22.39
C VAL A 252 33.28 -17.02 -22.34
N HIS A 253 33.63 -15.79 -22.00
CA HIS A 253 35.02 -15.38 -21.91
C HIS A 253 35.71 -15.95 -20.64
N PHE A 254 35.01 -15.96 -19.50
CA PHE A 254 35.52 -16.54 -18.26
C PHE A 254 35.58 -18.07 -18.28
N GLN A 255 34.75 -18.73 -19.09
CA GLN A 255 34.81 -20.17 -19.31
C GLN A 255 36.13 -20.61 -19.96
N ALA A 256 36.78 -19.73 -20.73
CA ALA A 256 38.09 -20.00 -21.34
C ALA A 256 39.26 -19.75 -20.36
N MET A 257 38.99 -19.27 -19.15
CA MET A 257 39.98 -19.01 -18.10
C MET A 257 39.86 -20.01 -16.94
N ASN A 258 40.86 -20.03 -16.06
CA ASN A 258 40.86 -20.95 -14.92
C ASN A 258 39.72 -20.64 -13.93
N ASP A 259 38.78 -21.57 -13.80
CA ASP A 259 37.64 -21.53 -12.87
C ASP A 259 38.03 -21.30 -11.41
N THR A 260 39.24 -21.72 -11.01
CA THR A 260 39.76 -21.59 -9.64
C THR A 260 40.18 -20.16 -9.28
N LEU A 261 40.60 -19.37 -10.28
CA LEU A 261 41.00 -17.97 -10.11
C LEU A 261 39.80 -17.03 -10.14
N PHE A 262 38.76 -17.39 -10.92
CA PHE A 262 37.56 -16.57 -11.12
C PHE A 262 36.31 -17.26 -10.56
N THR A 263 36.29 -17.49 -9.24
CA THR A 263 35.20 -18.19 -8.54
C THR A 263 33.82 -17.54 -8.74
N GLN A 264 33.78 -16.21 -8.92
CA GLN A 264 32.53 -15.46 -9.14
C GLN A 264 31.97 -15.58 -10.58
N PHE A 265 32.73 -16.18 -11.51
CA PHE A 265 32.31 -16.38 -12.89
C PHE A 265 32.21 -17.87 -13.29
N ARG A 266 32.35 -18.78 -12.32
CA ARG A 266 32.36 -20.24 -12.53
C ARG A 266 31.13 -20.78 -13.27
N ASN A 267 29.95 -20.30 -12.88
CA ASN A 267 28.68 -20.75 -13.44
C ASN A 267 27.88 -19.56 -13.97
N PHE A 268 27.04 -19.79 -14.98
CA PHE A 268 26.19 -18.76 -15.54
C PHE A 268 25.27 -18.05 -14.50
N PRO A 269 24.58 -18.76 -13.57
CA PRO A 269 23.76 -18.09 -12.55
C PRO A 269 24.55 -17.22 -11.57
N ILE A 270 25.77 -17.65 -11.22
CA ILE A 270 26.67 -16.89 -10.34
C ILE A 270 27.15 -15.64 -11.09
N THR A 271 27.55 -15.79 -12.36
CA THR A 271 27.93 -14.67 -13.24
C THR A 271 26.81 -13.64 -13.37
N LEU A 272 25.57 -14.10 -13.58
CA LEU A 272 24.39 -13.24 -13.68
C LEU A 272 24.13 -12.48 -12.37
N PHE A 273 24.28 -13.14 -11.22
CA PHE A 273 24.15 -12.50 -9.92
C PHE A 273 25.28 -11.49 -9.64
N THR A 274 26.53 -11.84 -9.96
CA THR A 274 27.69 -10.94 -9.83
C THR A 274 27.51 -9.70 -10.71
N LEU A 275 27.04 -9.86 -11.95
CA LEU A 275 26.76 -8.71 -12.82
C LEU A 275 25.60 -7.86 -12.29
N PHE A 276 24.55 -8.47 -11.77
CA PHE A 276 23.46 -7.74 -11.11
C PHE A 276 23.98 -6.88 -9.93
N GLN A 277 24.86 -7.45 -9.10
CA GLN A 277 25.51 -6.71 -8.01
C GLN A 277 26.35 -5.53 -8.52
N LEU A 278 27.11 -5.74 -9.60
CA LEU A 278 27.93 -4.70 -10.24
C LEU A 278 27.06 -3.58 -10.81
N MET A 279 25.95 -3.89 -11.48
CA MET A 279 25.01 -2.89 -11.99
C MET A 279 24.42 -2.04 -10.86
N MET A 280 24.03 -2.65 -9.74
CA MET A 280 23.51 -1.93 -8.57
C MET A 280 24.60 -1.16 -7.80
N GLY A 281 25.88 -1.30 -8.15
CA GLY A 281 27.00 -0.68 -7.45
C GLY A 281 27.33 -1.33 -6.09
N LEU A 282 26.90 -2.58 -5.87
CA LEU A 282 27.09 -3.31 -4.61
C LEU A 282 28.44 -4.03 -4.49
N GLY A 283 29.31 -3.92 -5.49
CA GLY A 283 30.61 -4.59 -5.49
C GLY A 283 31.57 -4.07 -6.56
N ASN A 284 32.81 -4.55 -6.50
CA ASN A 284 33.85 -4.30 -7.48
C ASN A 284 34.05 -5.51 -8.38
N LEU A 285 34.64 -5.31 -9.56
CA LEU A 285 35.03 -6.40 -10.44
C LEU A 285 36.02 -7.32 -9.70
N PRO A 286 35.70 -8.62 -9.52
CA PRO A 286 36.50 -9.55 -8.73
C PRO A 286 37.72 -10.00 -9.53
N MET A 287 38.74 -9.14 -9.59
CA MET A 287 40.00 -9.43 -10.29
C MET A 287 41.09 -9.78 -9.28
N PRO A 288 41.66 -10.99 -9.32
CA PRO A 288 42.84 -11.33 -8.53
C PRO A 288 44.01 -10.42 -8.90
N SER A 289 44.73 -9.90 -7.90
CA SER A 289 45.87 -8.99 -8.11
C SER A 289 47.07 -9.62 -8.84
N GLU A 290 47.09 -10.95 -8.98
CA GLU A 290 48.22 -11.72 -9.50
C GLU A 290 48.12 -12.04 -11.00
N VAL A 291 47.01 -11.69 -11.67
CA VAL A 291 46.74 -12.11 -13.05
C VAL A 291 46.55 -10.91 -13.97
N GLN A 292 47.25 -10.90 -15.11
CA GLN A 292 47.00 -9.92 -16.17
C GLN A 292 45.64 -10.18 -16.82
N VAL A 293 44.70 -9.26 -16.60
CA VAL A 293 43.35 -9.33 -17.16
C VAL A 293 43.40 -9.04 -18.67
N PRO A 294 42.81 -9.88 -19.53
CA PRO A 294 42.66 -9.58 -20.95
C PRO A 294 41.96 -8.24 -21.18
N LYS A 295 42.53 -7.41 -22.06
CA LYS A 295 41.99 -6.07 -22.39
C LYS A 295 40.53 -6.09 -22.86
N ILE A 296 40.11 -7.19 -23.48
CA ILE A 296 38.73 -7.38 -23.95
C ILE A 296 37.71 -7.39 -22.80
N ILE A 297 38.08 -7.90 -21.63
CA ILE A 297 37.19 -7.91 -20.44
C ILE A 297 37.02 -6.50 -19.90
N LEU A 298 38.12 -5.75 -19.82
CA LEU A 298 38.07 -4.37 -19.38
C LEU A 298 37.19 -3.53 -20.31
N LEU A 299 37.28 -3.75 -21.62
CA LEU A 299 36.41 -3.12 -22.61
C LEU A 299 34.94 -3.51 -22.41
N LEU A 300 34.64 -4.80 -22.33
CA LEU A 300 33.28 -5.32 -22.17
C LEU A 300 32.64 -4.84 -20.85
N TYR A 301 33.42 -4.81 -19.77
CA TYR A 301 33.00 -4.28 -18.47
C TYR A 301 32.74 -2.76 -18.52
N THR A 302 33.60 -1.98 -19.19
CA THR A 302 33.38 -0.53 -19.33
C THR A 302 32.10 -0.24 -20.10
N VAL A 303 31.87 -0.97 -21.20
CA VAL A 303 30.63 -0.86 -21.99
C VAL A 303 29.42 -1.26 -21.13
N TYR A 304 29.51 -2.37 -20.40
CA TYR A 304 28.47 -2.82 -19.48
C TYR A 304 28.12 -1.76 -18.44
N MET A 305 29.11 -1.19 -17.75
CA MET A 305 28.90 -0.17 -16.72
C MET A 305 28.25 1.10 -17.28
N PHE A 306 28.63 1.51 -18.49
CA PHE A 306 27.99 2.64 -19.16
C PHE A 306 26.50 2.37 -19.43
N PHE A 307 26.16 1.22 -20.03
CA PHE A 307 24.77 0.83 -20.29
C PHE A 307 23.97 0.65 -19.00
N ALA A 308 24.55 -0.01 -17.99
CA ALA A 308 23.94 -0.21 -16.69
C ALA A 308 23.59 1.12 -16.02
N PHE A 309 24.52 2.08 -16.03
CA PHE A 309 24.30 3.40 -15.45
C PHE A 309 23.21 4.18 -16.18
N VAL A 310 23.24 4.19 -17.52
CA VAL A 310 22.20 4.85 -18.33
C VAL A 310 20.82 4.23 -18.07
N LEU A 311 20.73 2.91 -18.01
CA LEU A 311 19.46 2.20 -17.76
C LEU A 311 18.92 2.46 -16.35
N LEU A 312 19.78 2.42 -15.32
CA LEU A 312 19.38 2.69 -13.95
C LEU A 312 18.97 4.14 -13.73
N LEU A 313 19.67 5.11 -14.33
CA LEU A 313 19.26 6.51 -14.28
C LEU A 313 17.93 6.73 -14.99
N ASN A 314 17.76 6.19 -16.20
CA ASN A 314 16.50 6.29 -16.94
C ASN A 314 15.35 5.67 -16.18
N LEU A 315 15.60 4.54 -15.50
CA LEU A 315 14.63 3.90 -14.60
C LEU A 315 14.28 4.81 -13.42
N LEU A 316 15.27 5.33 -12.69
CA LEU A 316 15.05 6.15 -11.51
C LEU A 316 14.30 7.44 -11.86
N ILE A 317 14.69 8.10 -12.95
CA ILE A 317 14.05 9.34 -13.42
C ILE A 317 12.61 9.07 -13.84
N ALA A 318 12.38 8.05 -14.67
CA ALA A 318 11.02 7.70 -15.10
C ALA A 318 10.12 7.40 -13.89
N LEU A 319 10.61 6.62 -12.92
CA LEU A 319 9.84 6.28 -11.72
C LEU A 319 9.56 7.52 -10.85
N MET A 320 10.56 8.35 -10.57
CA MET A 320 10.38 9.51 -9.68
C MET A 320 9.54 10.62 -10.33
N THR A 321 9.69 10.87 -11.63
CA THR A 321 8.95 11.93 -12.34
C THR A 321 7.48 11.57 -12.54
N ASP A 322 7.16 10.35 -13.00
CA ASP A 322 5.77 9.95 -13.26
C ASP A 322 4.98 9.73 -11.96
N THR A 323 5.63 9.20 -10.92
CA THR A 323 4.98 9.02 -9.62
C THR A 323 4.75 10.36 -8.94
N HIS A 324 5.72 11.28 -8.91
CA HIS A 324 5.54 12.58 -8.27
C HIS A 324 4.44 13.41 -8.94
N PHE A 325 4.38 13.43 -10.28
CA PHE A 325 3.40 14.24 -11.01
C PHE A 325 1.97 13.68 -10.91
N ARG A 326 1.79 12.37 -11.11
CA ARG A 326 0.47 11.72 -11.10
C ARG A 326 -0.10 11.52 -9.70
N VAL A 327 0.77 11.27 -8.72
CA VAL A 327 0.34 10.92 -7.36
C VAL A 327 0.19 12.20 -6.53
N SER A 328 0.97 13.27 -6.75
CA SER A 328 0.89 14.47 -5.90
C SER A 328 -0.49 15.13 -5.84
N SER A 329 -1.21 15.22 -6.96
CA SER A 329 -2.56 15.80 -7.01
C SER A 329 -3.68 14.85 -6.54
N GLU A 330 -3.54 13.54 -6.76
CA GLU A 330 -4.57 12.53 -6.42
C GLU A 330 -4.33 11.81 -5.08
N ARG A 331 -3.24 12.09 -4.37
CA ARG A 331 -2.87 11.39 -3.12
C ARG A 331 -3.98 11.42 -2.08
N THR A 332 -4.60 12.58 -1.88
CA THR A 332 -5.62 12.79 -0.87
C THR A 332 -6.91 12.07 -1.24
N THR A 333 -7.37 12.16 -2.48
CA THR A 333 -8.57 11.45 -2.97
C THR A 333 -8.38 9.94 -2.91
N LEU A 334 -7.22 9.43 -3.33
CA LEU A 334 -6.88 8.01 -3.27
C LEU A 334 -6.81 7.53 -1.82
N TRP A 335 -6.17 8.30 -0.94
CA TRP A 335 -6.09 7.95 0.47
C TRP A 335 -7.46 7.93 1.14
N HIS A 336 -8.32 8.94 0.91
CA HIS A 336 -9.69 8.94 1.40
C HIS A 336 -10.48 7.73 0.89
N ALA A 337 -10.29 7.33 -0.38
CA ALA A 337 -10.89 6.12 -0.93
C ALA A 337 -10.40 4.84 -0.25
N GLN A 338 -9.11 4.76 0.11
CA GLN A 338 -8.58 3.63 0.87
C GLN A 338 -9.15 3.59 2.29
N VAL A 339 -9.20 4.72 2.98
CA VAL A 339 -9.81 4.82 4.31
C VAL A 339 -11.28 4.42 4.27
N ALA A 340 -12.01 4.84 3.24
CA ALA A 340 -13.40 4.43 3.03
C ALA A 340 -13.52 2.92 2.78
N ALA A 341 -12.67 2.36 1.92
CA ALA A 341 -12.65 0.93 1.64
C ALA A 341 -12.31 0.10 2.89
N THR A 342 -11.33 0.54 3.69
CA THR A 342 -10.94 -0.09 4.95
C THR A 342 -12.04 0.04 5.99
N SER A 343 -12.71 1.20 6.10
CA SER A 343 -13.84 1.38 7.02
C SER A 343 -14.98 0.42 6.68
N VAL A 344 -15.34 0.28 5.40
CA VAL A 344 -16.39 -0.66 4.97
C VAL A 344 -15.95 -2.11 5.18
N MET A 345 -14.67 -2.41 4.99
CA MET A 345 -14.12 -3.74 5.27
C MET A 345 -14.21 -4.08 6.76
N LEU A 346 -13.80 -3.17 7.63
CA LEU A 346 -13.88 -3.33 9.09
C LEU A 346 -15.33 -3.47 9.56
N GLU A 347 -16.24 -2.65 9.04
CA GLU A 347 -17.67 -2.72 9.35
C GLU A 347 -18.29 -4.08 8.97
N ARG A 348 -17.76 -4.77 7.95
CA ARG A 348 -18.23 -6.10 7.54
C ARG A 348 -17.63 -7.25 8.34
N ILE A 349 -16.46 -7.05 8.95
CA ILE A 349 -15.75 -8.07 9.74
C ILE A 349 -16.17 -7.98 11.21
N ILE A 350 -16.34 -6.76 11.72
CA ILE A 350 -16.64 -6.51 13.13
C ILE A 350 -18.11 -6.85 13.41
N PRO A 351 -18.41 -7.59 14.50
CA PRO A 351 -19.79 -7.90 14.88
C PRO A 351 -20.62 -6.64 15.11
N SER A 352 -21.91 -6.71 14.79
CA SER A 352 -22.82 -5.57 14.80
C SER A 352 -23.00 -4.88 16.17
N ARG A 353 -22.62 -5.55 17.26
CA ARG A 353 -22.66 -4.97 18.61
C ARG A 353 -21.58 -3.90 18.85
N LEU A 354 -20.43 -4.05 18.20
CA LEU A 354 -19.24 -3.22 18.43
C LEU A 354 -19.18 -1.98 17.53
N TRP A 355 -19.98 -1.99 16.46
CA TRP A 355 -20.05 -0.90 15.50
C TRP A 355 -21.51 -0.56 15.25
N PRO A 356 -22.19 0.26 16.06
CA PRO A 356 -23.60 0.57 15.84
C PRO A 356 -23.84 1.33 14.52
N ARG A 357 -25.07 1.25 14.00
CA ARG A 357 -25.48 1.97 12.80
C ARG A 357 -25.26 3.47 12.97
N SER A 358 -24.68 4.11 11.95
CA SER A 358 -24.41 5.55 11.96
C SER A 358 -25.66 6.38 11.65
N GLY A 359 -25.75 7.56 12.24
CA GLY A 359 -26.86 8.50 12.07
C GLY A 359 -27.91 8.38 13.18
N THR A 360 -28.99 9.14 13.03
CA THR A 360 -30.12 9.17 13.96
C THR A 360 -31.38 8.64 13.27
N PRO A 361 -32.23 7.86 13.97
CA PRO A 361 -33.48 7.38 13.41
C PRO A 361 -34.45 8.54 13.18
N GLY A 362 -35.15 8.51 12.05
CA GLY A 362 -36.08 9.56 11.64
C GLY A 362 -37.22 9.78 12.65
N GLU A 363 -37.66 8.72 13.32
CA GLU A 363 -38.73 8.76 14.33
C GLU A 363 -38.40 9.70 15.51
N MET A 364 -37.13 9.73 15.94
CA MET A 364 -36.70 10.65 17.00
C MET A 364 -36.63 12.11 16.55
N ILE A 365 -36.59 12.36 15.24
CA ILE A 365 -36.49 13.71 14.67
C ILE A 365 -37.85 14.21 14.16
N GLY A 366 -38.89 13.36 14.13
CA GLY A 366 -40.18 13.67 13.48
C GLY A 366 -40.11 13.61 11.95
N LEU A 367 -39.16 12.85 11.41
CA LEU A 367 -39.00 12.57 9.97
C LEU A 367 -39.62 11.22 9.62
N GLU A 368 -39.48 10.81 8.35
CA GLU A 368 -40.08 9.57 7.85
C GLU A 368 -39.65 8.33 8.68
N PRO A 369 -40.61 7.51 9.15
CA PRO A 369 -40.33 6.34 9.97
C PRO A 369 -39.52 5.29 9.19
N GLY A 370 -38.66 4.56 9.89
CA GLY A 370 -37.75 3.56 9.29
C GLY A 370 -36.53 4.11 8.54
N LYS A 371 -36.42 5.43 8.31
CA LYS A 371 -35.24 6.06 7.69
C LYS A 371 -34.23 6.56 8.72
N TRP A 372 -32.98 6.67 8.29
CA TRP A 372 -31.88 7.15 9.11
C TRP A 372 -31.27 8.38 8.46
N TYR A 373 -31.02 9.40 9.28
CA TYR A 373 -30.52 10.69 8.82
C TYR A 373 -29.17 10.98 9.45
N PHE A 374 -28.31 11.65 8.68
CA PHE A 374 -27.03 12.15 9.17
C PHE A 374 -27.04 13.67 9.19
N ARG A 375 -26.77 14.26 10.36
CA ARG A 375 -26.72 15.70 10.56
C ARG A 375 -25.35 16.23 10.17
N ILE A 376 -25.32 17.25 9.33
CA ILE A 376 -24.12 17.97 8.93
C ILE A 376 -24.34 19.46 9.15
N GLU A 377 -23.36 20.09 9.79
CA GLU A 377 -23.29 21.54 9.94
C GLU A 377 -22.38 22.11 8.86
N GLU A 378 -22.96 22.84 7.92
CA GLU A 378 -22.25 23.48 6.82
C GLU A 378 -22.10 24.98 7.13
N LYS A 379 -20.87 25.49 7.01
CA LYS A 379 -20.64 26.92 6.97
C LYS A 379 -20.66 27.39 5.51
N ASN A 380 -21.66 28.18 5.16
CA ASN A 380 -21.84 28.74 3.84
C ASN A 380 -21.30 30.18 3.81
N ASP A 381 -20.03 30.32 3.44
CA ASP A 381 -19.33 31.62 3.46
C ASP A 381 -19.97 32.67 2.53
N THR A 382 -20.77 32.27 1.55
CA THR A 382 -21.53 33.17 0.66
C THR A 382 -22.66 33.92 1.38
N LEU A 383 -23.13 33.41 2.52
CA LEU A 383 -24.14 34.03 3.37
C LEU A 383 -23.53 34.90 4.47
N SER A 384 -22.19 34.97 4.58
CA SER A 384 -21.53 35.87 5.53
C SER A 384 -21.69 37.34 5.08
N PRO A 385 -22.27 38.23 5.92
CA PRO A 385 -22.46 39.64 5.57
C PRO A 385 -21.13 40.38 5.37
N ASP A 386 -20.05 39.95 6.04
CA ASP A 386 -18.74 40.60 5.97
C ASP A 386 -18.08 40.48 4.60
N ARG A 387 -18.23 39.34 3.90
CA ARG A 387 -17.63 39.19 2.57
C ARG A 387 -18.39 39.95 1.48
N LYS A 388 -19.72 40.10 1.61
CA LYS A 388 -20.51 41.00 0.75
C LYS A 388 -20.11 42.46 0.94
N LYS A 389 -19.88 42.90 2.19
CA LYS A 389 -19.34 44.23 2.48
C LYS A 389 -17.95 44.40 1.87
N ILE A 390 -17.02 43.46 2.07
CA ILE A 390 -15.66 43.52 1.52
C ILE A 390 -15.66 43.51 -0.03
N GLN A 391 -16.49 42.68 -0.68
CA GLN A 391 -16.63 42.70 -2.14
C GLN A 391 -17.27 44.00 -2.65
N SER A 392 -18.28 44.54 -1.95
CA SER A 392 -18.90 45.82 -2.31
C SER A 392 -17.95 47.01 -2.13
N HIS A 393 -17.12 47.01 -1.09
CA HIS A 393 -16.07 48.01 -0.87
C HIS A 393 -14.95 47.87 -1.88
N SER A 394 -14.53 46.65 -2.24
CA SER A 394 -13.54 46.40 -3.29
C SER A 394 -14.05 46.79 -4.68
N ALA A 395 -15.33 46.55 -4.98
CA ALA A 395 -15.97 46.97 -6.23
C ALA A 395 -16.13 48.50 -6.31
N LYS A 396 -16.55 49.16 -5.22
CA LYS A 396 -16.59 50.63 -5.12
C LYS A 396 -15.20 51.25 -5.25
N ALA A 397 -14.18 50.66 -4.61
CA ALA A 397 -12.79 51.11 -4.73
C ALA A 397 -12.25 50.96 -6.17
N LYS A 398 -12.57 49.85 -6.87
CA LYS A 398 -12.23 49.68 -8.30
C LYS A 398 -12.95 50.66 -9.21
N MET A 399 -14.21 51.00 -8.93
CA MET A 399 -14.95 52.03 -9.68
C MET A 399 -14.38 53.43 -9.44
N GLN A 400 -14.04 53.79 -8.20
CA GLN A 400 -13.38 55.07 -7.89
C GLN A 400 -11.98 55.16 -8.53
N PHE A 401 -11.21 54.08 -8.53
CA PHE A 401 -9.91 54.04 -9.19
C PHE A 401 -10.03 54.24 -10.71
N ASN A 402 -11.00 53.60 -11.36
CA ASN A 402 -11.26 53.79 -12.80
C ASN A 402 -11.86 55.17 -13.13
N SER A 403 -12.65 55.76 -12.23
CA SER A 403 -13.16 57.14 -12.33
C SER A 403 -12.02 58.15 -12.28
N ASN A 404 -11.14 58.06 -11.28
CA ASN A 404 -9.98 58.96 -11.15
C ASN A 404 -9.02 58.82 -12.33
N LYS A 405 -8.86 57.60 -12.88
CA LYS A 405 -8.06 57.36 -14.08
C LYS A 405 -8.68 57.97 -15.36
N ARG A 406 -10.01 58.08 -15.45
CA ARG A 406 -10.66 58.81 -16.57
C ARG A 406 -10.52 60.32 -16.43
N ILE A 407 -10.62 60.86 -15.21
CA ILE A 407 -10.46 62.30 -14.95
C ILE A 407 -9.00 62.73 -15.22
N SER A 408 -8.01 61.91 -14.86
CA SER A 408 -6.59 62.20 -15.13
C SER A 408 -6.22 62.14 -16.62
N VAL A 409 -6.92 61.34 -17.43
CA VAL A 409 -6.67 61.26 -18.89
C VAL A 409 -7.33 62.41 -19.64
N SER A 410 -8.43 62.98 -19.13
CA SER A 410 -9.09 64.14 -19.73
C SER A 410 -8.38 65.47 -19.46
N GLY A 411 -7.51 65.55 -18.44
CA GLY A 411 -6.78 66.77 -18.08
C GLY A 411 -5.52 67.05 -18.90
N TYR A 412 -5.11 66.15 -19.80
CA TYR A 412 -3.90 66.26 -20.61
C TYR A 412 -4.16 66.54 -22.10
N ILE A 413 -5.38 66.92 -22.50
CA ILE A 413 -5.76 67.18 -23.91
C ILE A 413 -6.23 68.63 -24.15
N SER A 414 -6.15 69.54 -23.17
CA SER A 414 -6.47 70.96 -23.39
C SER A 414 -5.39 71.86 -22.79
N GLY A 415 -4.39 72.15 -23.62
CA GLY A 415 -3.29 73.04 -23.32
C GLY A 415 -2.37 73.19 -24.54
N ASP A 416 -2.95 73.68 -25.64
CA ASP A 416 -2.25 74.49 -26.64
C ASP A 416 -2.72 75.94 -26.46
#